data_AF-A0A7S1SRM9-F1
#
_entry.id   AF-A0A7S1SRM9-F1
#
_cell.length_a   1.000
_cell.length_b   1.000
_cell.length_c   1.000
_cell.angle_alpha   90.00
_cell.angle_beta   90.00
_cell.angle_gamma   90.00
#
_symmetry.space_group_name_H-M   'P 1'
#
loop_
_entity.id
_entity.type
_entity.pdbx_description
1 polymer ?
#
loop_
_entity_poly.entity_id
_entity_poly.type
_entity_poly.pdbx_seq_one_letter_code
_entity_poly.pdbx_strand_id
1 'polypeptide(L)'
;AENSAKLQEVEDQILRVLSTSEGNILEDGEAVTILQESKRVSDDIGEKQKVAAKTEASIDKARVDYNPIAKHASVLFFTVVEIGNIDPMYQYSLAYFIQLFLRSIKESPKQKGWDVPTRSKALSDHFTYFLFTNVCRSLFEKDKVLFAFKLAVNLRMADGLVDAGELRFLLTGGVAVGDNPHANPAPQWLSEKSWTELCLLNDLSAFSGIRTSVSSNLPAWRKVQESHSPHLEMLPEDWGGGGYNGRLTIFQRLLVLRALRPDKLV
;
A
#
# COMPACT_ATOMS: atom_id res chain seq x y z
N ALA A 1 25.53 22.00 -3.85
CA ALA A 1 26.90 21.58 -4.23
C ALA A 1 27.63 22.69 -4.98
N GLU A 2 27.18 23.09 -6.18
CA GLU A 2 27.86 24.10 -7.00
C GLU A 2 27.97 25.48 -6.33
N ASN A 3 26.90 25.98 -5.70
CA ASN A 3 26.94 27.25 -4.96
C ASN A 3 27.84 27.21 -3.71
N SER A 4 28.07 26.04 -3.12
CA SER A 4 28.97 25.91 -1.96
C SER A 4 30.43 25.94 -2.41
N ALA A 5 30.74 25.28 -3.54
CA ALA A 5 32.07 25.31 -4.13
C ALA A 5 32.45 26.71 -4.62
N LYS A 6 31.53 27.43 -5.27
CA LYS A 6 31.74 28.82 -5.70
C LYS A 6 31.93 29.78 -4.52
N LEU A 7 31.24 29.55 -3.39
CA LEU A 7 31.43 30.38 -2.20
C LEU A 7 32.83 30.19 -1.62
N GLN A 8 33.30 28.95 -1.57
CA GLN A 8 34.66 28.61 -1.13
C GLN A 8 35.72 29.18 -2.06
N GLU A 9 35.50 29.13 -3.37
CA GLU A 9 36.41 29.73 -4.37
C GLU A 9 36.51 31.26 -4.22
N VAL A 10 35.39 31.93 -3.92
CA VAL A 10 35.36 33.37 -3.65
C VAL A 10 36.05 33.70 -2.32
N GLU A 11 35.89 32.88 -1.28
CA GLU A 11 36.63 33.01 -0.01
C GLU A 11 38.13 32.83 -0.21
N ASP A 12 38.55 31.82 -0.98
CA ASP A 12 39.96 31.58 -1.32
C ASP A 12 40.55 32.74 -2.14
N GLN A 13 39.76 33.34 -3.04
CA GLN A 13 40.15 34.52 -3.80
C GLN A 13 40.35 35.74 -2.90
N ILE A 14 39.45 35.97 -1.93
CA ILE A 14 39.59 37.03 -0.92
C ILE A 14 40.86 36.82 -0.10
N LEU A 15 41.09 35.59 0.38
CA LEU A 15 42.29 35.26 1.17
C LEU A 15 43.58 35.46 0.37
N ARG A 16 43.58 35.07 -0.90
CA ARG A 16 44.73 35.26 -1.79
C ARG A 16 45.03 36.74 -2.03
N VAL A 17 44.02 37.58 -2.26
CA VAL A 17 44.22 39.03 -2.44
C VAL A 17 44.76 39.66 -1.15
N LEU A 18 44.24 39.27 0.01
CA LEU A 18 44.73 39.74 1.32
C LEU A 18 46.15 39.29 1.62
N SER A 19 46.55 38.07 1.22
CA SER A 19 47.88 37.54 1.52
C SER A 19 48.99 38.06 0.59
N THR A 20 48.63 38.48 -0.63
CA THR A 20 49.59 38.88 -1.68
C THR A 20 49.81 40.40 -1.70
N SER A 21 48.93 41.17 -1.05
CA SER A 21 49.06 42.62 -0.98
C SER A 21 50.13 43.00 0.06
N GLU A 22 51.30 43.45 -0.42
CA GLU A 22 52.40 43.96 0.40
C GLU A 22 52.26 45.49 0.56
N GLY A 23 51.88 45.97 1.75
CA GLY A 23 51.73 47.40 2.04
C GLY A 23 50.30 47.82 2.43
N ASN A 24 49.98 49.10 2.27
CA ASN A 24 48.65 49.63 2.61
C ASN A 24 47.64 49.25 1.50
N ILE A 25 46.80 48.25 1.77
CA ILE A 25 45.79 47.73 0.82
C ILE A 25 44.80 48.79 0.30
N LEU A 26 44.64 49.91 1.03
CA LEU A 26 43.80 51.02 0.60
C LEU A 26 44.38 51.81 -0.59
N GLU A 27 45.67 51.63 -0.88
CA GLU A 27 46.35 52.25 -2.02
C GLU A 27 46.32 51.36 -3.27
N ASP A 28 45.99 50.07 -3.11
CA ASP A 28 45.85 49.10 -4.20
C ASP A 28 44.40 49.09 -4.72
N GLY A 29 44.13 49.95 -5.71
CA GLY A 29 42.80 50.08 -6.33
C GLY A 29 42.28 48.80 -7.00
N GLU A 30 43.18 47.90 -7.43
CA GLU A 30 42.81 46.62 -8.03
C GLU A 30 42.33 45.65 -6.95
N ALA A 31 43.08 45.55 -5.83
CA ALA A 31 42.67 44.75 -4.67
C ALA A 31 41.32 45.19 -4.09
N VAL A 32 41.08 46.51 -3.99
CA VAL A 32 39.79 47.06 -3.51
C VAL A 32 38.64 46.67 -4.43
N THR A 33 38.83 46.72 -5.75
CA THR A 33 37.79 46.38 -6.73
C THR A 33 37.47 44.89 -6.67
N ILE A 34 38.47 44.01 -6.62
CA ILE A 34 38.29 42.57 -6.52
C ILE A 34 37.56 42.20 -5.22
N LEU A 35 37.95 42.78 -4.08
CA LEU A 35 37.30 42.54 -2.79
C LEU A 35 35.82 42.98 -2.79
N GLN A 36 35.50 44.11 -3.45
CA GLN A 36 34.11 44.57 -3.59
C GLN A 36 33.28 43.63 -4.47
N GLU A 37 33.82 43.16 -5.60
CA GLU A 37 33.15 42.19 -6.47
C GLU A 37 32.96 40.84 -5.79
N SER A 38 34.02 40.29 -5.17
CA SER A 38 33.97 39.04 -4.40
C SER A 38 32.95 39.12 -3.26
N LYS A 39 32.89 40.23 -2.53
CA LYS A 39 31.87 40.44 -1.50
C LYS A 39 30.46 40.43 -2.09
N ARG A 40 30.22 41.15 -3.19
CA ARG A 40 28.91 41.19 -3.87
C ARG A 40 28.48 39.80 -4.33
N VAL A 41 29.41 39.02 -4.88
CA VAL A 41 29.15 37.64 -5.34
C VAL A 41 28.86 36.72 -4.14
N SER A 42 29.62 36.81 -3.05
CA SER A 42 29.35 36.05 -1.82
C SER A 42 27.98 36.35 -1.22
N ASP A 43 27.59 37.64 -1.15
CA ASP A 43 26.28 38.06 -0.64
C ASP A 43 25.14 37.51 -1.52
N ASP A 44 25.28 37.57 -2.86
CA ASP A 44 24.31 37.02 -3.82
C ASP A 44 24.20 35.49 -3.72
N ILE A 45 25.33 34.78 -3.60
CA ILE A 45 25.33 33.32 -3.39
C ILE A 45 24.67 32.97 -2.06
N GLY A 46 24.98 33.72 -0.99
CA GLY A 46 24.39 33.51 0.34
C GLY A 46 22.87 33.64 0.31
N GLU A 47 22.34 34.64 -0.38
CA GLU A 47 20.88 34.81 -0.52
C GLU A 47 20.26 33.71 -1.38
N LYS A 48 20.89 33.33 -2.49
CA LYS A 48 20.46 32.18 -3.32
C LYS A 48 20.46 30.87 -2.54
N GLN A 49 21.44 30.65 -1.65
CA GLN A 49 21.49 29.47 -0.80
C GLN A 49 20.33 29.43 0.21
N LYS A 50 19.97 30.58 0.82
CA LYS A 50 18.80 30.63 1.72
C LYS A 50 17.50 30.28 0.99
N VAL A 51 17.31 30.83 -0.22
CA VAL A 51 16.14 30.52 -1.06
C VAL A 51 16.12 29.04 -1.45
N ALA A 52 17.28 28.49 -1.83
CA ALA A 52 17.41 27.07 -2.16
C ALA A 52 17.06 26.18 -0.96
N ALA A 53 17.58 26.47 0.23
CA ALA A 53 17.29 25.70 1.45
C ALA A 53 15.80 25.74 1.81
N LYS A 54 15.15 26.90 1.69
CA LYS A 54 13.69 27.02 1.91
C LYS A 54 12.90 26.22 0.87
N THR A 55 13.34 26.22 -0.38
CA THR A 55 12.71 25.47 -1.48
C THR A 55 12.87 23.97 -1.27
N GLU A 56 14.05 23.51 -0.89
CA GLU A 56 14.36 22.11 -0.57
C GLU A 56 13.47 21.61 0.58
N ALA A 57 13.37 22.36 1.68
CA ALA A 57 12.48 22.02 2.78
C ALA A 57 11.00 21.92 2.34
N SER A 58 10.56 22.78 1.42
CA SER A 58 9.21 22.70 0.86
C SER A 58 9.00 21.48 -0.04
N ILE A 59 10.03 21.10 -0.81
CA ILE A 59 10.00 19.90 -1.66
C ILE A 59 9.95 18.64 -0.79
N ASP A 60 10.77 18.57 0.26
CA ASP A 60 10.81 17.42 1.15
C ASP A 60 9.51 17.26 1.93
N LYS A 61 8.91 18.37 2.37
CA LYS A 61 7.55 18.35 2.93
C LYS A 61 6.54 17.78 1.94
N ALA A 62 6.54 18.27 0.70
CA ALA A 62 5.64 17.75 -0.34
C ALA A 62 5.87 16.26 -0.63
N ARG A 63 7.13 15.79 -0.63
CA ARG A 63 7.45 14.36 -0.81
C ARG A 63 6.84 13.49 0.28
N VAL A 64 6.92 13.93 1.54
CA VAL A 64 6.30 13.21 2.66
C VAL A 64 4.78 13.17 2.51
N ASP A 65 4.17 14.31 2.18
CA ASP A 65 2.72 14.42 2.04
C ASP A 65 2.16 13.54 0.90
N TYR A 66 2.89 13.37 -0.19
CA TYR A 66 2.51 12.52 -1.34
C TYR A 66 3.03 11.08 -1.29
N ASN A 67 3.83 10.70 -0.29
CA ASN A 67 4.33 9.34 -0.13
C ASN A 67 3.20 8.28 -0.05
N PRO A 68 2.07 8.50 0.66
CA PRO A 68 0.99 7.53 0.75
C PRO A 68 0.40 7.14 -0.61
N ILE A 69 0.12 8.12 -1.49
CA ILE A 69 -0.38 7.82 -2.84
C ILE A 69 0.67 7.11 -3.70
N ALA A 70 1.96 7.43 -3.53
CA ALA A 70 3.03 6.73 -4.24
C ALA A 70 3.10 5.24 -3.85
N LYS A 71 2.99 4.92 -2.55
CA LYS A 71 2.89 3.54 -2.06
C LYS A 71 1.65 2.83 -2.62
N HIS A 72 0.49 3.49 -2.56
CA HIS A 72 -0.76 2.98 -3.12
C HIS A 72 -0.63 2.64 -4.62
N ALA A 73 -0.10 3.57 -5.41
CA ALA A 73 0.12 3.35 -6.84
C ALA A 73 1.14 2.24 -7.12
N SER A 74 2.18 2.11 -6.29
CA SER A 74 3.16 1.02 -6.41
C SER A 74 2.51 -0.35 -6.22
N VAL A 75 1.66 -0.51 -5.20
CA VAL A 75 0.93 -1.78 -4.94
C VAL A 75 0.03 -2.13 -6.12
N LEU A 76 -0.69 -1.14 -6.64
CA LEU A 76 -1.54 -1.32 -7.83
C LEU A 76 -0.74 -1.75 -9.06
N PHE A 77 0.41 -1.11 -9.32
CA PHE A 77 1.26 -1.44 -10.46
C PHE A 77 1.74 -2.89 -10.39
N PHE A 78 2.31 -3.32 -9.27
CA PHE A 78 2.78 -4.70 -9.12
C PHE A 78 1.65 -5.71 -9.21
N THR A 79 0.47 -5.38 -8.68
CA THR A 79 -0.72 -6.25 -8.84
C THR A 79 -1.12 -6.42 -10.31
N VAL A 80 -1.04 -5.36 -11.11
CA VAL A 80 -1.30 -5.42 -12.56
C VAL A 80 -0.22 -6.21 -13.30
N VAL A 81 1.05 -6.06 -12.93
CA VAL A 81 2.14 -6.85 -13.53
C VAL A 81 1.97 -8.35 -13.24
N GLU A 82 1.60 -8.70 -12.00
CA GLU A 82 1.41 -10.09 -11.59
C GLU A 82 0.25 -10.81 -12.30
N ILE A 83 -0.70 -10.09 -12.89
CA ILE A 83 -1.77 -10.73 -13.67
C ILE A 83 -1.22 -11.34 -14.97
N GLY A 84 -0.07 -10.87 -15.45
CA GLY A 84 0.67 -11.47 -16.57
C GLY A 84 1.15 -12.89 -16.30
N ASN A 85 1.18 -13.33 -15.02
CA ASN A 85 1.47 -14.73 -14.66
C ASN A 85 0.27 -15.67 -14.89
N ILE A 86 -0.94 -15.13 -15.05
CA ILE A 86 -2.15 -15.91 -15.34
C ILE A 86 -2.25 -16.21 -16.83
N ASP A 87 -2.06 -15.19 -17.66
CA ASP A 87 -2.06 -15.32 -19.10
C ASP A 87 -0.97 -14.42 -19.70
N PRO A 88 -0.09 -14.95 -20.57
CA PRO A 88 0.95 -14.16 -21.24
C PRO A 88 0.42 -12.96 -22.04
N MET A 89 -0.87 -12.92 -22.39
CA MET A 89 -1.50 -11.77 -23.05
C MET A 89 -1.69 -10.58 -22.12
N TYR A 90 -1.66 -10.76 -20.80
CA TYR A 90 -1.91 -9.71 -19.81
C TYR A 90 -0.65 -8.94 -19.42
N GLN A 91 -0.03 -8.30 -20.42
CA GLN A 91 1.19 -7.53 -20.24
C GLN A 91 0.90 -6.03 -20.31
N TYR A 92 1.33 -5.30 -19.28
CA TYR A 92 1.16 -3.85 -19.19
C TYR A 92 2.50 -3.19 -18.95
N SER A 93 2.84 -2.18 -19.75
CA SER A 93 4.07 -1.43 -19.56
C SER A 93 3.94 -0.40 -18.44
N LEU A 94 5.06 -0.09 -17.79
CA LEU A 94 5.13 1.00 -16.82
C LEU A 94 4.71 2.34 -17.46
N ALA A 95 5.07 2.58 -18.73
CA ALA A 95 4.68 3.79 -19.44
C ALA A 95 3.15 3.93 -19.57
N TYR A 96 2.45 2.84 -19.90
CA TYR A 96 0.97 2.83 -19.93
C TYR A 96 0.37 3.13 -18.56
N PHE A 97 0.90 2.50 -17.51
CA PHE A 97 0.46 2.74 -16.13
C PHE A 97 0.64 4.21 -15.70
N ILE A 98 1.81 4.80 -15.98
CA ILE A 98 2.10 6.20 -15.68
C ILE A 98 1.14 7.12 -16.43
N GLN A 99 0.84 6.85 -17.70
CA GLN A 99 -0.13 7.64 -18.46
C GLN A 99 -1.54 7.58 -17.85
N LEU A 100 -1.99 6.41 -17.40
CA LEU A 100 -3.25 6.26 -16.67
C LEU A 100 -3.25 7.05 -15.36
N PHE A 101 -2.15 6.99 -14.60
CA PHE A 101 -2.02 7.72 -13.35
C PHE A 101 -2.05 9.24 -13.55
N LEU A 102 -1.31 9.75 -14.55
CA LEU A 102 -1.34 11.17 -14.93
C LEU A 102 -2.73 11.62 -15.37
N ARG A 103 -3.47 10.77 -16.08
CA ARG A 103 -4.86 11.04 -16.44
C ARG A 103 -5.76 11.08 -15.20
N SER A 104 -5.61 10.13 -14.28
CA SER A 104 -6.32 10.12 -13.00
C SER A 104 -6.04 11.37 -12.17
N ILE A 105 -4.81 11.89 -12.14
CA ILE A 105 -4.50 13.18 -11.47
C ILE A 105 -5.31 14.34 -12.06
N LYS A 106 -5.56 14.33 -13.38
CA LYS A 106 -6.35 15.36 -14.06
C LYS A 106 -7.84 15.22 -13.79
N GLU A 107 -8.38 14.00 -13.91
CA GLU A 107 -9.81 13.67 -13.89
C GLU A 107 -10.39 13.45 -12.49
N SER A 108 -9.56 13.05 -11.52
CA SER A 108 -10.02 12.84 -10.14
C SER A 108 -10.63 14.10 -9.52
N PRO A 109 -11.60 13.95 -8.60
CA PRO A 109 -12.25 15.07 -7.94
C PRO A 109 -11.27 16.07 -7.33
N LYS A 110 -11.58 17.36 -7.49
CA LYS A 110 -10.83 18.48 -6.92
C LYS A 110 -11.83 19.48 -6.38
N GLN A 111 -11.65 19.88 -5.13
CA GLN A 111 -12.41 20.98 -4.55
C GLN A 111 -11.46 22.02 -3.96
N LYS A 112 -11.91 23.27 -3.98
CA LYS A 112 -11.16 24.39 -3.39
C LYS A 112 -11.12 24.21 -1.88
N GLY A 113 -9.93 24.30 -1.28
CA GLY A 113 -9.74 24.18 0.17
C GLY A 113 -9.44 22.76 0.67
N TRP A 114 -9.33 21.75 -0.20
CA TRP A 114 -8.84 20.43 0.21
C TRP A 114 -7.37 20.48 0.64
N ASP A 115 -7.07 19.82 1.74
CA ASP A 115 -5.71 19.53 2.15
C ASP A 115 -5.11 18.39 1.32
N VAL A 116 -3.79 18.22 1.41
CA VAL A 116 -3.06 17.19 0.65
C VAL A 116 -3.56 15.77 0.98
N PRO A 117 -3.79 15.39 2.26
CA PRO A 117 -4.33 14.08 2.60
C PRO A 117 -5.71 13.79 1.98
N THR A 118 -6.67 14.72 2.07
CA THR A 118 -8.01 14.52 1.47
C THR A 118 -7.91 14.39 -0.04
N ARG A 119 -7.11 15.25 -0.68
CA ARG A 119 -6.87 15.17 -2.12
C ARG A 119 -6.21 13.86 -2.54
N SER A 120 -5.25 13.37 -1.75
CA SER A 120 -4.54 12.12 -1.95
C SER A 120 -5.49 10.92 -1.85
N LYS A 121 -6.36 10.90 -0.83
CA LYS A 121 -7.38 9.85 -0.69
C LYS A 121 -8.35 9.82 -1.87
N ALA A 122 -8.88 10.97 -2.27
CA ALA A 122 -9.75 11.08 -3.44
C ALA A 122 -9.05 10.64 -4.74
N LEU A 123 -7.75 10.89 -4.87
CA LEU A 123 -6.94 10.39 -5.98
C LEU A 123 -6.78 8.87 -5.93
N SER A 124 -6.47 8.29 -4.76
CA SER A 124 -6.36 6.85 -4.56
C SER A 124 -7.65 6.14 -4.94
N ASP A 125 -8.79 6.62 -4.45
CA ASP A 125 -10.11 6.03 -4.71
C ASP A 125 -10.44 6.07 -6.20
N HIS A 126 -10.28 7.25 -6.81
CA HIS A 126 -10.50 7.42 -8.25
C HIS A 126 -9.55 6.52 -9.08
N PHE A 127 -8.26 6.53 -8.76
CA PHE A 127 -7.26 5.78 -9.53
C PHE A 127 -7.47 4.27 -9.41
N THR A 128 -7.84 3.76 -8.23
CA THR A 128 -8.11 2.34 -8.03
C THR A 128 -9.22 1.86 -8.94
N TYR A 129 -10.35 2.57 -8.97
CA TYR A 129 -11.47 2.24 -9.85
C TYR A 129 -11.12 2.46 -11.33
N PHE A 130 -10.44 3.57 -11.64
CA PHE A 130 -10.04 3.89 -13.00
C PHE A 130 -9.09 2.84 -13.59
N LEU A 131 -8.08 2.42 -12.83
CA LEU A 131 -7.17 1.35 -13.22
C LEU A 131 -7.91 0.02 -13.36
N PHE A 132 -8.75 -0.34 -12.38
CA PHE A 132 -9.55 -1.56 -12.41
C PHE A 132 -10.37 -1.66 -13.71
N THR A 133 -11.12 -0.61 -14.04
CA THR A 133 -11.95 -0.60 -15.25
C THR A 133 -11.12 -0.63 -16.53
N ASN A 134 -9.95 0.01 -16.59
CA ASN A 134 -9.10 -0.02 -17.78
C ASN A 134 -8.48 -1.40 -18.00
N VAL A 135 -7.99 -2.05 -16.95
CA VAL A 135 -7.42 -3.40 -17.02
C VAL A 135 -8.52 -4.43 -17.33
N CYS A 136 -9.67 -4.36 -16.66
CA CYS A 136 -10.78 -5.29 -16.91
C CYS A 136 -11.34 -5.24 -18.34
N ARG A 137 -11.12 -4.16 -19.11
CA ARG A 137 -11.52 -4.11 -20.53
C ARG A 137 -10.71 -5.05 -21.42
N SER A 138 -9.47 -5.38 -21.02
CA SER A 138 -8.58 -6.29 -21.74
C SER A 138 -8.51 -7.69 -21.14
N LEU A 139 -9.09 -7.94 -19.96
CA LEU A 139 -9.14 -9.26 -19.34
C LEU A 139 -10.32 -10.10 -19.86
N PHE A 140 -10.14 -11.43 -19.90
CA PHE A 140 -11.24 -12.36 -20.09
C PHE A 140 -12.18 -12.34 -18.89
N GLU A 141 -13.47 -12.61 -19.11
CA GLU A 141 -14.50 -12.56 -18.06
C GLU A 141 -14.14 -13.43 -16.85
N LYS A 142 -13.62 -14.64 -17.10
CA LYS A 142 -13.19 -15.58 -16.07
C LYS A 142 -12.11 -15.04 -15.11
N ASP A 143 -11.30 -14.08 -15.56
CA ASP A 143 -10.14 -13.57 -14.81
C ASP A 143 -10.43 -12.22 -14.12
N LYS A 144 -11.58 -11.59 -14.40
CA LYS A 144 -11.96 -10.29 -13.81
C LYS A 144 -12.18 -10.37 -12.30
N VAL A 145 -12.86 -11.42 -11.82
CA VAL A 145 -13.11 -11.63 -10.39
C VAL A 145 -11.80 -11.89 -9.65
N LEU A 146 -10.91 -12.69 -10.23
CA LEU A 146 -9.57 -12.94 -9.69
C LEU A 146 -8.77 -11.63 -9.57
N PHE A 147 -8.78 -10.80 -10.61
CA PHE A 147 -8.11 -9.50 -10.58
C PHE A 147 -8.71 -8.56 -9.53
N ALA A 148 -10.04 -8.47 -9.43
CA ALA A 148 -10.72 -7.69 -8.39
C ALA A 148 -10.30 -8.13 -6.98
N PHE A 149 -10.28 -9.45 -6.74
CA PHE A 149 -9.85 -10.03 -5.47
C PHE A 149 -8.39 -9.71 -5.16
N LYS A 150 -7.46 -9.94 -6.11
CA LYS A 150 -6.04 -9.59 -5.96
C LYS A 150 -5.83 -8.12 -5.64
N LEU A 151 -6.53 -7.22 -6.36
CA LEU A 151 -6.44 -5.78 -6.13
C LEU A 151 -6.85 -5.42 -4.69
N ALA A 152 -8.00 -5.94 -4.24
CA ALA A 152 -8.52 -5.68 -2.92
C ALA A 152 -7.59 -6.23 -1.82
N VAL A 153 -7.14 -7.48 -1.94
CA VAL A 153 -6.27 -8.12 -0.94
C VAL A 153 -4.91 -7.44 -0.88
N ASN A 154 -4.27 -7.15 -2.01
CA ASN A 154 -2.94 -6.53 -2.02
C ASN A 154 -2.97 -5.12 -1.40
N LEU A 155 -4.03 -4.34 -1.66
CA LEU A 155 -4.23 -3.05 -0.98
C LEU A 155 -4.42 -3.23 0.54
N ARG A 156 -5.24 -4.19 0.96
CA ARG A 156 -5.49 -4.43 2.39
C ARG A 156 -4.28 -4.98 3.13
N MET A 157 -3.45 -5.80 2.47
CA MET A 157 -2.16 -6.21 3.03
C MET A 157 -1.20 -5.04 3.17
N ALA A 158 -1.15 -4.14 2.18
CA ALA A 158 -0.31 -2.93 2.25
C ALA A 158 -0.72 -2.00 3.40
N ASP A 159 -2.02 -1.96 3.73
CA ASP A 159 -2.57 -1.25 4.89
C ASP A 159 -2.37 -1.99 6.22
N GLY A 160 -1.84 -3.23 6.20
CA GLY A 160 -1.70 -4.08 7.39
C GLY A 160 -3.03 -4.62 7.93
N LEU A 161 -4.10 -4.61 7.12
CA LEU A 161 -5.45 -5.04 7.49
C LEU A 161 -5.71 -6.52 7.18
N VAL A 162 -4.83 -7.17 6.43
CA VAL A 162 -4.88 -8.60 6.11
C VAL A 162 -3.53 -9.22 6.43
N ASP A 163 -3.54 -10.30 7.21
CA ASP A 163 -2.33 -11.04 7.56
C ASP A 163 -1.92 -12.01 6.43
N ALA A 164 -0.61 -12.15 6.21
CA ALA A 164 -0.07 -13.02 5.16
C ALA A 164 -0.33 -14.52 5.44
N GLY A 165 -0.37 -14.92 6.72
CA GLY A 165 -0.75 -16.26 7.15
C GLY A 165 -2.23 -16.55 6.90
N GLU A 166 -3.10 -15.58 7.16
CA GLU A 166 -4.54 -15.69 6.81
C GLU A 166 -4.75 -15.84 5.30
N LEU A 167 -4.05 -15.06 4.47
CA LEU A 167 -4.12 -15.21 3.01
C LEU A 167 -3.59 -16.57 2.55
N ARG A 168 -2.46 -17.03 3.11
CA ARG A 168 -1.93 -18.36 2.81
C ARG A 168 -2.92 -19.45 3.18
N PHE A 169 -3.59 -19.33 4.32
CA PHE A 169 -4.63 -20.26 4.73
C PHE A 169 -5.79 -20.27 3.73
N LEU A 170 -6.30 -19.11 3.32
CA LEU A 170 -7.38 -19.01 2.33
C LEU A 170 -7.05 -19.76 1.02
N LEU A 171 -5.80 -19.63 0.55
CA LEU A 171 -5.34 -20.26 -0.69
C LEU A 171 -5.08 -21.77 -0.56
N THR A 172 -4.61 -22.24 0.60
CA THR A 172 -4.14 -23.63 0.78
C THR A 172 -5.06 -24.51 1.60
N GLY A 173 -5.96 -23.94 2.40
CA GLY A 173 -6.70 -24.64 3.46
C GLY A 173 -5.88 -24.92 4.72
N GLY A 174 -4.64 -24.42 4.77
CA GLY A 174 -3.65 -24.81 5.79
C GLY A 174 -2.88 -26.07 5.37
N VAL A 175 -1.68 -26.25 5.95
CA VAL A 175 -0.84 -27.43 5.70
C VAL A 175 -0.94 -28.32 6.93
N ALA A 176 -1.71 -29.40 6.84
CA ALA A 176 -1.73 -30.42 7.89
C ALA A 176 -0.44 -31.25 7.82
N VAL A 177 0.31 -31.30 8.92
CA VAL A 177 1.46 -32.20 9.07
C VAL A 177 1.01 -33.34 9.98
N GLY A 178 0.68 -34.49 9.39
CA GLY A 178 0.16 -35.67 10.09
C GLY A 178 -1.36 -35.70 10.23
N ASP A 179 -1.84 -36.70 10.97
CA ASP A 179 -3.28 -36.90 11.20
C ASP A 179 -3.84 -35.87 12.19
N ASN A 180 -5.08 -35.44 11.97
CA ASN A 180 -5.75 -34.50 12.85
C ASN A 180 -5.99 -35.15 14.23
N PRO A 181 -5.42 -34.63 15.34
CA PRO A 181 -5.60 -35.21 16.66
C PRO A 181 -7.01 -34.98 17.23
N HIS A 182 -7.81 -34.12 16.60
CA HIS A 182 -9.17 -33.79 17.02
C HIS A 182 -10.20 -34.55 16.20
N ALA A 183 -10.92 -35.47 16.83
CA ALA A 183 -12.01 -36.20 16.19
C ALA A 183 -13.13 -35.26 15.73
N ASN A 184 -13.68 -35.53 14.56
CA ASN A 184 -14.79 -34.78 14.00
C ASN A 184 -16.05 -34.93 14.87
N PRO A 185 -16.61 -33.83 15.40
CA PRO A 185 -17.79 -33.88 16.27
C PRO A 185 -19.09 -34.17 15.49
N ALA A 186 -19.10 -34.03 14.16
CA ALA A 186 -20.30 -34.19 13.35
C ALA A 186 -20.02 -34.81 11.96
N PRO A 187 -19.58 -36.08 11.89
CA PRO A 187 -19.26 -36.76 10.63
C PRO A 187 -20.46 -36.94 9.69
N GLN A 188 -21.69 -36.72 10.20
CA GLN A 188 -22.93 -36.83 9.43
C GLN A 188 -23.08 -35.73 8.36
N TRP A 189 -22.53 -34.54 8.60
CA TRP A 189 -22.68 -33.39 7.70
C TRP A 189 -21.38 -32.59 7.51
N LEU A 190 -20.40 -32.72 8.40
CA LEU A 190 -19.10 -32.08 8.29
C LEU A 190 -18.06 -33.09 7.77
N SER A 191 -17.43 -32.79 6.63
CA SER A 191 -16.38 -33.64 6.09
C SER A 191 -15.11 -33.60 6.95
N GLU A 192 -14.34 -34.70 6.99
CA GLU A 192 -13.04 -34.74 7.69
C GLU A 192 -12.07 -33.67 7.18
N LYS A 193 -12.12 -33.36 5.89
CA LYS A 193 -11.33 -32.28 5.29
C LYS A 193 -11.72 -30.92 5.88
N SER A 194 -13.00 -30.56 5.84
CA SER A 194 -13.51 -29.30 6.39
C SER A 194 -13.24 -29.17 7.88
N TRP A 195 -13.39 -30.26 8.64
CA TRP A 195 -13.08 -30.27 10.07
C TRP A 195 -11.58 -30.06 10.33
N THR A 196 -10.71 -30.69 9.53
CA THR A 196 -9.26 -30.47 9.61
C THR A 196 -8.90 -29.03 9.29
N GLU A 197 -9.48 -28.44 8.25
CA GLU A 197 -9.28 -27.01 7.93
C GLU A 197 -9.76 -26.10 9.08
N LEU A 198 -10.89 -26.40 9.73
CA LEU A 198 -11.34 -25.65 10.93
C LEU A 198 -10.41 -25.81 12.13
N CYS A 199 -9.83 -26.99 12.33
CA CYS A 199 -8.85 -27.22 13.37
C CYS A 199 -7.57 -26.42 13.12
N LEU A 200 -7.08 -26.36 11.88
CA LEU A 200 -5.94 -25.54 11.50
C LEU A 200 -6.26 -24.04 11.59
N LEU A 201 -7.50 -23.65 11.25
CA LEU A 201 -7.96 -22.28 11.37
C LEU A 201 -7.87 -21.79 12.82
N ASN A 202 -8.16 -22.66 13.80
CA ASN A 202 -8.07 -22.34 15.23
C ASN A 202 -6.66 -21.89 15.68
N ASP A 203 -5.61 -22.29 14.97
CA ASP A 203 -4.22 -21.94 15.33
C ASP A 203 -3.86 -20.50 14.93
N LEU A 204 -4.67 -19.86 14.09
CA LEU A 204 -4.54 -18.44 13.79
C LEU A 204 -5.08 -17.61 14.95
N SER A 205 -4.36 -16.55 15.33
CA SER A 205 -4.64 -15.72 16.51
C SER A 205 -6.08 -15.18 16.54
N ALA A 206 -6.61 -14.74 15.40
CA ALA A 206 -7.98 -14.22 15.28
C ALA A 206 -9.05 -15.30 15.53
N PHE A 207 -8.72 -16.57 15.32
CA PHE A 207 -9.64 -17.72 15.30
C PHE A 207 -9.49 -18.66 16.48
N SER A 208 -8.62 -18.34 17.44
CA SER A 208 -8.51 -19.09 18.70
C SER A 208 -9.89 -19.26 19.36
N GLY A 209 -10.28 -20.52 19.53
CA GLY A 209 -11.56 -20.94 20.11
C GLY A 209 -12.60 -21.45 19.11
N ILE A 210 -12.37 -21.30 17.79
CA ILE A 210 -13.39 -21.66 16.77
C ILE A 210 -13.70 -23.16 16.80
N ARG A 211 -12.69 -24.01 17.02
CA ARG A 211 -12.87 -25.46 17.16
C ARG A 211 -13.84 -25.80 18.28
N THR A 212 -13.68 -25.14 19.43
CA THR A 212 -14.55 -25.34 20.59
C THR A 212 -15.97 -24.85 20.30
N SER A 213 -16.12 -23.68 19.67
CA SER A 213 -17.43 -23.14 19.28
C SER A 213 -18.20 -24.08 18.34
N VAL A 214 -17.51 -24.67 17.35
CA VAL A 214 -18.13 -25.65 16.46
C VAL A 214 -18.61 -26.88 17.22
N SER A 215 -17.76 -27.46 18.08
CA SER A 215 -18.11 -28.63 18.88
C SER A 215 -19.23 -28.36 19.89
N SER A 216 -19.30 -27.16 20.45
CA SER A 216 -20.31 -26.78 21.45
C SER A 216 -21.68 -26.45 20.85
N ASN A 217 -21.74 -25.94 19.61
CA ASN A 217 -22.98 -25.51 18.99
C ASN A 217 -23.17 -26.04 17.55
N LEU A 218 -23.11 -27.37 17.41
CA LEU A 218 -23.28 -28.05 16.12
C LEU A 218 -24.54 -27.62 15.33
N PRO A 219 -25.73 -27.43 15.94
CA PRO A 219 -26.91 -27.04 15.18
C PRO A 219 -26.79 -25.67 14.50
N ALA A 220 -26.17 -24.68 15.16
CA ALA A 220 -26.01 -23.35 14.59
C ALA A 220 -24.99 -23.33 13.45
N TRP A 221 -23.87 -24.05 13.60
CA TRP A 221 -22.87 -24.19 12.55
C TRP A 221 -23.37 -25.02 11.36
N ARG A 222 -24.20 -26.03 11.62
CA ARG A 222 -24.90 -26.80 10.58
C ARG A 222 -25.81 -25.91 9.74
N LYS A 223 -26.54 -24.97 10.35
CA LYS A 223 -27.38 -24.01 9.63
C LYS A 223 -26.56 -23.19 8.62
N VAL A 224 -25.37 -22.72 9.02
CA VAL A 224 -24.47 -22.00 8.11
C VAL A 224 -23.97 -22.90 6.99
N GLN A 225 -23.59 -24.14 7.33
CA GLN A 225 -23.11 -25.12 6.34
C GLN A 225 -24.20 -25.49 5.33
N GLU A 226 -25.43 -25.71 5.74
CA GLU A 226 -26.54 -26.12 4.86
C GLU A 226 -27.19 -24.94 4.13
N SER A 227 -26.88 -23.69 4.49
CA SER A 227 -27.44 -22.50 3.84
C SER A 227 -27.07 -22.43 2.35
N HIS A 228 -28.01 -21.94 1.55
CA HIS A 228 -27.76 -21.67 0.12
C HIS A 228 -26.87 -20.43 -0.08
N SER A 229 -26.93 -19.50 0.88
CA SER A 229 -26.23 -18.21 0.88
C SER A 229 -25.43 -18.03 2.18
N PRO A 230 -24.42 -18.87 2.43
CA PRO A 230 -23.69 -18.90 3.70
C PRO A 230 -22.93 -17.58 4.00
N HIS A 231 -22.60 -16.79 2.98
CA HIS A 231 -21.96 -15.48 3.13
C HIS A 231 -22.89 -14.42 3.77
N LEU A 232 -24.22 -14.61 3.71
CA LEU A 232 -25.21 -13.74 4.33
C LEU A 232 -25.63 -14.23 5.72
N GLU A 233 -25.39 -15.50 6.04
CA GLU A 233 -25.71 -16.05 7.36
C GLU A 233 -24.84 -15.41 8.44
N MET A 234 -25.45 -15.24 9.62
CA MET A 234 -24.72 -14.84 10.80
C MET A 234 -23.95 -16.04 11.33
N LEU A 235 -22.64 -15.86 11.58
CA LEU A 235 -21.87 -16.89 12.26
C LEU A 235 -22.35 -17.00 13.71
N PRO A 236 -22.37 -18.21 14.29
CA PRO A 236 -22.80 -18.40 15.67
C PRO A 236 -21.98 -17.59 16.69
N GLU A 237 -22.58 -17.22 17.81
CA GLU A 237 -21.91 -16.59 18.96
C GLU A 237 -21.16 -15.28 18.59
N ASP A 238 -20.02 -15.02 19.24
CA ASP A 238 -19.20 -13.82 19.05
C ASP A 238 -18.48 -13.79 17.69
N TRP A 239 -18.50 -14.90 16.94
CA TRP A 239 -17.88 -15.00 15.61
C TRP A 239 -18.61 -14.18 14.54
N GLY A 240 -19.89 -13.86 14.78
CA GLY A 240 -20.77 -13.24 13.80
C GLY A 240 -21.74 -12.24 14.38
N GLY A 241 -21.24 -11.22 15.10
CA GLY A 241 -22.04 -10.02 15.38
C GLY A 241 -22.70 -9.51 14.08
N GLY A 242 -24.03 -9.39 14.11
CA GLY A 242 -24.86 -9.12 12.94
C GLY A 242 -24.39 -7.90 12.15
N GLY A 243 -24.16 -8.10 10.84
CA GLY A 243 -23.76 -7.06 9.90
C GLY A 243 -22.43 -6.40 10.25
N TYR A 244 -21.31 -6.92 9.69
CA TYR A 244 -19.97 -6.29 9.76
C TYR A 244 -19.41 -5.94 11.16
N ASN A 245 -20.11 -6.28 12.25
CA ASN A 245 -19.82 -5.86 13.63
C ASN A 245 -19.45 -7.04 14.55
N GLY A 246 -19.01 -8.17 13.98
CA GLY A 246 -18.51 -9.32 14.74
C GLY A 246 -17.01 -9.23 15.05
N ARG A 247 -16.49 -10.19 15.83
CA ARG A 247 -15.05 -10.35 16.14
C ARG A 247 -14.17 -10.45 14.88
N LEU A 248 -14.73 -10.97 13.78
CA LEU A 248 -14.01 -11.24 12.54
C LEU A 248 -14.20 -10.13 11.50
N THR A 249 -13.12 -9.79 10.81
CA THR A 249 -13.17 -8.93 9.62
C THR A 249 -13.86 -9.63 8.44
N ILE A 250 -14.23 -8.87 7.40
CA ILE A 250 -14.82 -9.44 6.17
C ILE A 250 -13.90 -10.50 5.57
N PHE A 251 -12.59 -10.24 5.54
CA PHE A 251 -11.61 -11.19 5.02
C PHE A 251 -11.55 -12.45 5.87
N GLN A 252 -11.51 -12.32 7.19
CA GLN A 252 -11.52 -13.45 8.12
C GLN A 252 -12.79 -14.31 8.02
N ARG A 253 -13.95 -13.70 7.74
CA ARG A 253 -15.18 -14.46 7.45
C ARG A 253 -15.07 -15.31 6.19
N LEU A 254 -14.31 -14.88 5.18
CA LEU A 254 -14.05 -15.70 3.99
C LEU A 254 -13.25 -16.97 4.34
N LEU A 255 -12.35 -16.93 5.33
CA LEU A 255 -11.61 -18.11 5.77
C LEU A 255 -12.53 -19.16 6.41
N VAL A 256 -13.50 -18.72 7.22
CA VAL A 256 -14.53 -19.61 7.80
C VAL A 256 -15.38 -20.22 6.69
N LEU A 257 -15.79 -19.40 5.72
CA LEU A 257 -16.56 -19.88 4.57
C LEU A 257 -15.77 -20.88 3.72
N ARG A 258 -14.49 -20.62 3.48
CA ARG A 258 -13.57 -21.52 2.76
C ARG A 258 -13.49 -22.89 3.43
N ALA A 259 -13.49 -22.96 4.77
CA ALA A 259 -13.43 -24.21 5.50
C ALA A 259 -14.76 -25.00 5.48
N LEU A 260 -15.90 -24.29 5.64
CA LEU A 260 -17.24 -24.91 5.74
C LEU A 260 -17.90 -25.20 4.39
N ARG A 261 -17.82 -24.25 3.46
CA ARG A 261 -18.47 -24.27 2.13
C ARG A 261 -17.54 -23.71 1.06
N PRO A 262 -16.45 -24.44 0.72
CA PRO A 262 -15.50 -24.01 -0.32
C PRO A 262 -16.17 -23.83 -1.70
N ASP A 263 -17.30 -24.50 -1.93
CA ASP A 263 -18.11 -24.37 -3.15
C ASP A 263 -18.80 -23.01 -3.32
N LYS A 264 -18.92 -22.23 -2.23
CA LYS A 264 -19.60 -20.91 -2.21
C LYS A 264 -18.63 -19.75 -2.07
N LEU A 265 -17.33 -19.97 -2.31
CA LEU A 265 -16.30 -18.94 -2.17
C LEU A 265 -16.31 -17.91 -3.32
N VAL A 266 -16.73 -18.33 -4.52
CA VAL A 266 -16.82 -17.50 -5.74
C VAL A 266 -18.26 -17.10 -6.01
#